data_AF-A0A1B6IIF1-F1
#
_entry.id   AF-A0A1B6IIF1-F1
#
_cell.length_a   1.000
_cell.length_b   1.000
_cell.length_c   1.000
_cell.angle_alpha   90.00
_cell.angle_beta   90.00
_cell.angle_gamma   90.00
#
_symmetry.space_group_name_H-M   'P 1'
#
loop_
_entity.id
_entity.type
_entity.pdbx_description
1 polymer ?
#
loop_
_entity_poly.entity_id
_entity_poly.type
_entity_poly.pdbx_seq_one_letter_code
_entity_poly.pdbx_strand_id
1 'polypeptide(L)'
;SDLTPKEGGNCRRSLPQTTVQGGVTNGGGAADHEPSPEPAADYDNALVYRDGNLVSGSLDALIQHMVPTTDYYPDRAYLFAFLLSSRLFVKPHELLGRVTALCDSQQKLSDKQPLAKERLGRFIPRLVQ
;
A
#
# COMPACT_ATOMS: atom_id res chain seq x y z
N SER A 1 28.63 -56.01 -5.68
CA SER A 1 27.22 -56.02 -6.10
C SER A 1 26.48 -55.35 -4.97
N ASP A 2 25.96 -54.13 -5.01
CA ASP A 2 25.50 -53.18 -6.04
C ASP A 2 25.66 -51.79 -5.37
N LEU A 3 26.39 -50.80 -5.89
CA LEU A 3 26.03 -49.82 -6.93
C LEU A 3 24.57 -49.34 -6.91
N THR A 4 24.33 -48.13 -6.41
CA THR A 4 23.80 -47.01 -7.21
C THR A 4 23.87 -45.65 -6.45
N PRO A 5 24.12 -44.52 -7.15
CA PRO A 5 24.44 -43.22 -6.55
C PRO A 5 23.32 -42.17 -6.76
N LYS A 6 23.18 -41.19 -5.86
CA LYS A 6 22.43 -39.96 -6.16
C LYS A 6 22.82 -38.81 -5.23
N GLU A 7 23.63 -37.87 -5.71
CA GLU A 7 23.32 -36.44 -5.58
C GLU A 7 24.19 -35.62 -6.52
N GLY A 8 23.51 -34.77 -7.30
CA GLY A 8 24.11 -33.95 -8.34
C GLY A 8 24.66 -32.66 -7.77
N GLY A 9 25.98 -32.51 -7.79
CA GLY A 9 26.65 -31.23 -7.59
C GLY A 9 26.84 -30.52 -8.92
N ASN A 10 25.95 -29.58 -9.26
CA ASN A 10 26.14 -28.70 -10.41
C ASN A 10 26.63 -27.31 -9.96
N CYS A 11 27.96 -27.20 -9.80
CA CYS A 11 28.65 -25.91 -9.72
C CYS A 11 28.63 -25.24 -11.10
N ARG A 12 27.54 -24.56 -11.50
CA ARG A 12 27.55 -23.67 -12.67
C ARG A 12 28.22 -22.35 -12.32
N ARG A 13 29.53 -22.26 -12.55
CA ARG A 13 30.23 -20.98 -12.75
C ARG A 13 30.63 -20.89 -14.21
N SER A 14 29.88 -20.11 -14.99
CA SER A 14 30.28 -19.71 -16.35
C SER A 14 29.66 -18.36 -16.66
N LEU A 15 30.54 -17.40 -16.98
CA LEU A 15 30.30 -15.98 -17.23
C LEU A 15 29.34 -15.71 -18.41
N PRO A 16 28.72 -14.51 -18.50
CA PRO A 16 27.95 -14.13 -19.68
C PRO A 16 28.89 -13.79 -20.85
N GLN A 17 28.65 -14.43 -21.99
CA GLN A 17 29.33 -14.17 -23.26
C GLN A 17 28.54 -13.12 -24.05
N THR A 18 29.25 -12.16 -24.65
CA THR A 18 28.74 -11.05 -25.44
C THR A 18 28.12 -11.52 -26.77
N THR A 19 26.94 -11.01 -27.09
CA THR A 19 26.20 -11.28 -28.33
C THR A 19 26.80 -10.53 -29.51
N VAL A 20 27.12 -11.23 -30.59
CA VAL A 20 27.42 -10.67 -31.91
C VAL A 20 26.27 -11.02 -32.85
N GLN A 21 25.78 -10.01 -33.55
CA GLN A 21 24.64 -10.00 -34.45
C GLN A 21 24.73 -11.02 -35.61
N GLY A 22 23.57 -11.53 -36.02
CA GLY A 22 23.33 -11.92 -37.41
C GLY A 22 22.33 -13.07 -37.60
N GLY A 23 21.31 -12.85 -38.43
CA GLY A 23 20.70 -13.93 -39.22
C GLY A 23 19.19 -14.15 -39.04
N VAL A 24 18.45 -13.76 -40.07
CA VAL A 24 17.03 -14.02 -40.35
C VAL A 24 16.62 -15.49 -40.18
N THR A 25 15.42 -15.77 -39.65
CA THR A 25 14.50 -16.85 -40.10
C THR A 25 13.15 -16.79 -39.35
N ASN A 26 12.18 -17.43 -39.99
CA ASN A 26 10.73 -17.33 -39.87
C ASN A 26 10.14 -18.20 -38.75
N GLY A 27 9.02 -17.76 -38.14
CA GLY A 27 7.99 -18.66 -37.61
C GLY A 27 7.71 -18.67 -36.09
N GLY A 28 6.45 -18.38 -35.74
CA GLY A 28 5.74 -19.08 -34.65
C GLY A 28 5.69 -18.42 -33.27
N GLY A 29 4.59 -17.69 -33.04
CA GLY A 29 3.82 -17.62 -31.78
C GLY A 29 4.53 -17.63 -30.42
N ALA A 30 4.44 -16.50 -29.71
CA ALA A 30 4.07 -16.43 -28.31
C ALA A 30 3.65 -14.99 -28.01
N ALA A 31 2.56 -14.82 -27.26
CA ALA A 31 2.13 -13.51 -26.79
C ALA A 31 3.19 -12.96 -25.81
N ASP A 32 3.98 -11.99 -26.27
CA ASP A 32 4.82 -11.17 -25.39
C ASP A 32 3.90 -10.22 -24.63
N HIS A 33 3.55 -10.63 -23.41
CA HIS A 33 3.00 -9.75 -22.39
C HIS A 33 4.15 -8.88 -21.88
N GLU A 34 4.35 -7.75 -22.53
CA GLU A 34 5.13 -6.61 -22.06
C GLU A 34 4.72 -6.31 -20.60
N PRO A 35 5.62 -6.38 -19.61
CA PRO A 35 5.31 -5.86 -18.29
C PRO A 35 5.27 -4.34 -18.42
N SER A 36 4.04 -3.83 -18.57
CA SER A 36 3.68 -2.42 -18.50
C SER A 36 4.54 -1.71 -17.46
N PRO A 37 5.09 -0.52 -17.76
CA PRO A 37 5.80 0.27 -16.76
C PRO A 37 4.81 0.55 -15.63
N GLU A 38 5.05 -0.03 -14.46
CA GLU A 38 4.34 0.37 -13.25
C GLU A 38 4.50 1.89 -13.15
N PRO A 39 3.40 2.68 -13.12
CA PRO A 39 3.54 4.10 -12.94
C PRO A 39 4.34 4.27 -11.66
N ALA A 40 5.38 5.11 -11.69
CA ALA A 40 6.14 5.45 -10.50
C ALA A 40 5.12 5.90 -9.45
N ALA A 41 4.75 4.96 -8.58
CA ALA A 41 3.72 5.20 -7.59
C ALA A 41 4.27 6.34 -6.77
N ASP A 42 3.45 7.35 -6.53
CA ASP A 42 3.78 8.44 -5.65
C ASP A 42 3.96 7.85 -4.24
N TYR A 43 5.17 7.33 -3.98
CA TYR A 43 5.49 6.49 -2.81
C TYR A 43 5.26 7.26 -1.51
N ASP A 44 5.22 8.59 -1.59
CA ASP A 44 5.01 9.47 -0.47
C ASP A 44 3.62 9.30 0.17
N ASN A 45 2.62 8.75 -0.55
CA ASN A 45 1.28 8.48 -0.02
C ASN A 45 0.79 7.03 -0.25
N ALA A 46 1.71 6.08 -0.42
CA ALA A 46 1.34 4.69 -0.68
C ALA A 46 0.96 3.93 0.60
N LEU A 47 -0.23 3.30 0.58
CA LEU A 47 -0.64 2.27 1.54
C LEU A 47 -0.31 0.88 0.97
N VAL A 48 0.22 -0.01 1.80
CA VAL A 48 0.63 -1.37 1.42
C VAL A 48 -0.33 -2.38 2.02
N TYR A 49 -0.98 -3.15 1.14
CA TYR A 49 -1.95 -4.18 1.51
C TYR A 49 -1.39 -5.58 1.27
N ARG A 50 -1.74 -6.53 2.15
CA ARG A 50 -1.48 -7.97 1.98
C ARG A 50 -2.74 -8.74 2.34
N ASP A 51 -3.21 -9.58 1.42
CA ASP A 51 -4.42 -10.39 1.60
C ASP A 51 -5.65 -9.54 2.02
N GLY A 52 -5.74 -8.31 1.50
CA GLY A 52 -6.81 -7.36 1.82
C GLY A 52 -6.64 -6.60 3.15
N ASN A 53 -5.58 -6.89 3.92
CA ASN A 53 -5.29 -6.19 5.17
C ASN A 53 -4.25 -5.10 4.96
N LEU A 54 -4.47 -3.93 5.57
CA LEU A 54 -3.47 -2.86 5.61
C LEU A 54 -2.29 -3.29 6.49
N VAL A 55 -1.10 -3.41 5.89
CA VAL A 55 0.12 -3.85 6.58
C VAL A 55 1.02 -2.69 6.95
N SER A 56 1.19 -1.72 6.05
CA SER A 56 2.06 -0.57 6.26
C SER A 56 1.72 0.59 5.32
N GLY A 57 2.38 1.73 5.52
CA GLY A 57 2.27 2.90 4.67
C GLY A 57 3.13 4.04 5.22
N SER A 58 3.21 5.14 4.49
CA SER A 58 3.79 6.37 5.04
C SER A 58 2.94 6.88 6.22
N LEU A 59 3.56 7.62 7.14
CA LEU A 59 2.83 8.19 8.27
C LEU A 59 1.65 9.06 7.79
N ASP A 60 1.87 9.87 6.75
CA ASP A 60 0.83 10.75 6.23
C ASP A 60 -0.31 9.95 5.57
N ALA A 61 -0.01 8.88 4.83
CA ALA A 61 -1.03 7.98 4.28
C ALA A 61 -1.85 7.29 5.37
N LEU A 62 -1.20 6.85 6.45
CA LEU A 62 -1.88 6.26 7.61
C LEU A 62 -2.77 7.31 8.29
N ILE A 63 -2.27 8.52 8.53
CA ILE A 63 -3.08 9.60 9.13
C ILE A 63 -4.29 9.94 8.25
N GLN A 64 -4.12 9.96 6.92
CA GLN A 64 -5.23 10.16 5.98
C GLN A 64 -6.26 9.03 6.06
N HIS A 65 -5.81 7.77 6.18
CA HIS A 65 -6.68 6.60 6.31
C HIS A 65 -7.48 6.54 7.61
N MET A 66 -7.09 7.32 8.64
CA MET A 66 -7.88 7.48 9.86
C MET A 66 -9.13 8.36 9.67
N VAL A 67 -9.16 9.20 8.64
CA VAL A 67 -10.23 10.19 8.47
C VAL A 67 -11.36 9.55 7.65
N PRO A 68 -12.59 9.47 8.20
CA PRO A 68 -13.72 8.99 7.42
C PRO A 68 -14.01 9.90 6.23
N THR A 69 -14.30 9.31 5.07
CA THR A 69 -14.76 10.02 3.86
C THR A 69 -16.23 9.70 3.58
N THR A 70 -16.73 10.12 2.42
CA THR A 70 -18.13 9.86 2.01
C THR A 70 -18.38 8.37 1.78
N ASP A 71 -17.39 7.70 1.20
CA ASP A 71 -17.38 6.33 0.67
C ASP A 71 -16.57 5.35 1.53
N TYR A 72 -15.79 5.84 2.50
CA TYR A 72 -14.94 5.01 3.34
C TYR A 72 -15.09 5.36 4.83
N TYR A 73 -15.16 4.33 5.67
CA TYR A 73 -15.11 4.46 7.12
C TYR A 73 -14.03 3.51 7.65
N PRO A 74 -13.05 4.00 8.43
CA PRO A 74 -11.98 3.16 8.94
C PRO A 74 -12.50 2.08 9.87
N ASP A 75 -11.93 0.89 9.74
CA ASP A 75 -12.25 -0.19 10.63
C ASP A 75 -11.77 0.11 12.07
N ARG A 76 -12.43 -0.49 13.05
CA ARG A 76 -12.11 -0.25 14.46
C ARG A 76 -10.75 -0.83 14.88
N ALA A 77 -10.33 -1.93 14.27
CA ALA A 77 -9.08 -2.61 14.63
C ALA A 77 -7.87 -1.76 14.20
N TYR A 78 -7.90 -1.22 12.99
CA TYR A 78 -6.99 -0.22 12.47
C TYR A 78 -6.95 1.01 13.36
N LEU A 79 -8.12 1.59 13.69
CA LEU A 79 -8.18 2.81 14.49
C LEU A 79 -7.56 2.58 15.87
N PHE A 80 -7.86 1.45 16.50
CA PHE A 80 -7.27 1.06 17.79
C PHE A 80 -5.75 0.85 17.68
N ALA A 81 -5.31 0.02 16.73
CA ALA A 81 -3.89 -0.31 16.55
C ALA A 81 -3.06 0.94 16.24
N PHE A 82 -3.54 1.78 15.32
CA PHE A 82 -2.86 3.01 14.97
C PHE A 82 -2.84 4.00 16.13
N LEU A 83 -3.93 4.22 16.86
CA LEU A 83 -3.91 5.11 18.03
C LEU A 83 -2.98 4.60 19.12
N LEU A 84 -2.96 3.29 19.36
CA LEU A 84 -2.06 2.65 20.33
C LEU A 84 -0.58 2.87 19.97
N SER A 85 -0.22 2.76 18.69
CA SER A 85 1.18 2.87 18.24
C SER A 85 1.59 4.24 17.73
N SER A 86 0.67 5.15 17.41
CA SER A 86 0.93 6.43 16.73
C SER A 86 1.91 7.32 17.49
N ARG A 87 1.93 7.22 18.82
CA ARG A 87 2.84 7.97 19.70
C ARG A 87 4.32 7.72 19.43
N LEU A 88 4.65 6.58 18.79
CA LEU A 88 6.00 6.27 18.36
C LEU A 88 6.46 7.14 17.18
N PHE A 89 5.52 7.71 16.42
CA PHE A 89 5.78 8.41 15.16
C PHE A 89 5.32 9.88 15.19
N VAL A 90 4.31 10.22 16.00
CA VAL A 90 3.72 11.57 16.06
C VAL A 90 3.20 11.89 17.46
N LYS A 91 3.34 13.14 17.90
CA LYS A 91 2.81 13.57 19.19
C LYS A 91 1.28 13.61 19.15
N PRO A 92 0.56 13.28 20.24
CA PRO A 92 -0.91 13.24 20.24
C PRO A 92 -1.59 14.53 19.75
N HIS A 93 -1.07 15.70 20.12
CA HIS A 93 -1.63 16.98 19.70
C HIS A 93 -1.36 17.28 18.22
N GLU A 94 -0.19 16.87 17.70
CA GLU A 94 0.12 17.01 16.27
C GLU A 94 -0.78 16.09 15.44
N LEU A 95 -0.98 14.84 15.87
CA LEU A 95 -1.89 13.92 15.21
C LEU A 95 -3.32 14.49 15.13
N LEU A 96 -3.84 14.99 16.26
CA LEU A 96 -5.17 15.58 16.31
C LEU A 96 -5.30 16.81 15.39
N GLY A 97 -4.26 17.65 15.35
CA GLY A 97 -4.21 18.80 14.44
C GLY A 97 -4.27 18.37 12.97
N ARG A 98 -3.47 17.37 12.57
CA ARG A 98 -3.48 16.84 11.19
C ARG A 98 -4.82 16.22 10.82
N VAL A 99 -5.39 15.38 11.69
CA VAL A 99 -6.71 14.76 11.48
C VAL A 99 -7.80 15.83 11.33
N THR A 100 -7.77 16.87 12.16
CA THR A 100 -8.74 17.98 12.08
C THR A 100 -8.62 18.75 10.77
N ALA A 101 -7.40 19.10 10.35
CA ALA A 101 -7.16 19.80 9.09
C ALA A 101 -7.59 18.98 7.86
N LEU A 102 -7.40 17.65 7.91
CA LEU A 102 -7.89 16.74 6.89
C LEU A 102 -9.42 16.70 6.87
N CYS A 103 -10.10 16.64 8.03
CA CYS A 103 -11.55 16.75 8.10
C CYS A 103 -12.07 18.05 7.46
N ASP A 104 -11.43 19.19 7.74
CA ASP A 104 -11.83 20.49 7.18
C ASP A 104 -11.64 20.54 5.65
N SER A 105 -10.55 19.96 5.17
CA SER A 105 -10.26 19.87 3.73
C SER A 105 -11.32 19.03 3.01
N GLN A 106 -11.74 17.92 3.62
CA GLN A 106 -12.82 17.09 3.10
C GLN A 106 -14.19 17.78 3.18
N GLN A 107 -14.42 18.60 4.21
CA GLN A 107 -15.67 19.34 4.35
C GLN A 107 -15.81 20.44 3.29
N LYS A 108 -14.73 21.17 2.98
CA LYS A 108 -14.74 22.21 1.92
C LYS A 108 -15.04 21.65 0.53
N LEU A 109 -14.56 20.44 0.24
CA LEU A 109 -14.93 19.71 -0.98
C LEU A 109 -16.40 19.23 -0.93
N SER A 110 -16.95 19.06 0.27
CA SER A 110 -18.28 18.51 0.54
C SER A 110 -19.34 19.58 0.89
N ASP A 111 -19.05 20.89 0.82
CA ASP A 111 -19.97 22.01 1.17
C ASP A 111 -21.28 22.06 0.35
N LYS A 112 -21.53 21.05 -0.49
CA LYS A 112 -22.85 20.75 -1.04
C LYS A 112 -23.73 19.85 -0.15
N GLN A 113 -23.25 19.37 1.02
CA GLN A 113 -23.99 18.43 1.87
C GLN A 113 -23.88 18.73 3.39
N PRO A 114 -24.98 18.99 4.11
CA PRO A 114 -25.02 19.20 5.57
C PRO A 114 -24.57 17.99 6.42
N LEU A 115 -24.38 16.83 5.79
CA LEU A 115 -24.23 15.52 6.43
C LEU A 115 -22.88 15.32 7.16
N ALA A 116 -21.85 16.11 6.86
CA ALA A 116 -20.50 15.88 7.38
C ALA A 116 -20.35 16.19 8.88
N LYS A 117 -20.97 17.28 9.38
CA LYS A 117 -20.95 17.61 10.82
C LYS A 117 -21.69 16.58 11.66
N GLU A 118 -22.81 16.06 11.16
CA GLU A 118 -23.50 14.91 11.77
C GLU A 118 -22.63 13.65 11.78
N ARG A 119 -21.87 13.40 10.70
CA ARG A 119 -21.00 12.22 10.59
C ARG A 119 -19.80 12.28 11.55
N LEU A 120 -19.19 13.44 11.76
CA LEU A 120 -18.16 13.63 12.79
C LEU A 120 -18.76 13.43 14.19
N GLY A 121 -19.96 13.97 14.43
CA GLY A 121 -20.74 13.71 15.64
C GLY A 121 -21.04 12.22 15.87
N ARG A 122 -21.11 11.40 14.81
CA ARG A 122 -21.20 9.93 14.90
C ARG A 122 -19.83 9.24 15.06
N PHE A 123 -18.75 9.85 14.60
CA PHE A 123 -17.39 9.30 14.72
C PHE A 123 -16.86 9.41 16.16
N ILE A 124 -17.03 10.56 16.82
CA ILE A 124 -16.49 10.80 18.17
C ILE A 124 -17.01 9.77 19.20
N PRO A 125 -18.32 9.44 19.25
CA PRO A 125 -18.81 8.40 20.14
C PRO A 125 -18.20 7.01 19.86
N ARG A 126 -17.85 6.71 18.60
CA ARG A 126 -17.21 5.42 18.24
C ARG A 126 -15.72 5.35 18.59
N LEU A 127 -15.09 6.50 18.89
CA LEU A 127 -13.69 6.57 19.33
C LEU A 127 -13.53 6.23 20.83
N VAL A 128 -14.56 6.46 21.64
CA VAL A 128 -14.50 6.37 23.11
C VAL A 128 -15.13 5.07 23.66
N GLN A 129 -15.69 4.23 22.79
CA GLN A 129 -16.45 3.02 23.15
C GLN A 129 -15.66 1.75 22.87
#